data_AF-A0A2S1KRH5-F1
#
_entry.id   AF-A0A2S1KRH5-F1
#
_cell.length_a   1.000
_cell.length_b   1.000
_cell.length_c   1.000
_cell.angle_alpha   90.00
_cell.angle_beta   90.00
_cell.angle_gamma   90.00
#
_symmetry.space_group_name_H-M   'P 1'
#
loop_
_entity.id
_entity.type
_entity.pdbx_description
1 polymer ?
#
loop_
_entity_poly.entity_id
_entity_poly.type
_entity_poly.pdbx_seq_one_letter_code
_entity_poly.pdbx_strand_id
1 'polypeptide(L)' 'MKYDVISSFSLNGKTEVTLDVAVTDMPTYTAAIDADGNLFKVLRFTFPKTSGIPNASLVLEGIYKGNRIELLN' A
#
# COMPACT_ATOMS: atom_id res chain seq x y z
N MET A 1 7.90 4.75 6.86
CA MET A 1 7.83 3.50 7.65
C MET A 1 7.72 2.32 6.71
N LYS A 2 8.38 1.19 7.01
CA LYS A 2 8.45 0.03 6.11
C LYS A 2 7.40 -1.02 6.48
N TYR A 3 6.76 -1.59 5.47
CA TYR A 3 5.71 -2.60 5.62
C TYR A 3 5.94 -3.74 4.63
N ASP A 4 5.61 -4.95 5.05
CA ASP A 4 5.51 -6.10 4.14
C ASP A 4 4.18 -6.04 3.38
N VAL A 5 4.20 -6.45 2.11
CA VAL A 5 3.05 -6.46 1.22
C VAL A 5 2.49 -7.88 1.14
N ILE A 6 1.22 -8.03 1.47
CA ILE A 6 0.48 -9.29 1.36
C ILE A 6 0.08 -9.53 -0.10
N SER A 7 -0.43 -8.49 -0.76
CA SER A 7 -0.89 -8.58 -2.14
C SER A 7 -0.85 -7.23 -2.85
N SER A 8 -0.73 -7.29 -4.17
CA SER A 8 -0.83 -6.13 -5.05
C SER A 8 -1.69 -6.47 -6.27
N PHE A 9 -2.64 -5.61 -6.59
CA PHE A 9 -3.49 -5.73 -7.78
C PHE A 9 -3.40 -4.45 -8.61
N SER A 10 -2.96 -4.58 -9.86
CA SER A 10 -2.82 -3.44 -10.77
C SER A 10 -3.92 -3.41 -11.82
N LEU A 11 -4.54 -2.24 -12.00
CA LEU A 11 -5.54 -1.97 -13.03
C LEU A 11 -5.42 -0.52 -13.52
N ASN A 12 -5.39 -0.33 -14.85
CA ASN A 12 -5.36 0.99 -15.49
C ASN A 12 -4.29 1.94 -14.93
N GLY A 13 -3.05 1.45 -14.76
CA GLY A 13 -1.93 2.26 -14.27
C GLY A 13 -1.99 2.63 -12.79
N LYS A 14 -2.87 2.00 -12.01
CA LYS A 14 -2.94 2.14 -10.56
C LYS A 14 -2.75 0.78 -9.92
N THR A 15 -2.23 0.76 -8.70
CA THR A 15 -2.05 -0.48 -7.95
C THR A 15 -2.64 -0.37 -6.57
N GLU A 16 -3.55 -1.28 -6.22
CA GLU A 16 -3.98 -1.48 -4.85
C GLU A 16 -3.00 -2.42 -4.16
N VAL A 17 -2.45 -2.00 -3.02
CA VAL A 17 -1.47 -2.73 -2.22
C VAL A 17 -2.10 -3.01 -0.87
N THR A 18 -2.10 -4.26 -0.45
CA THR A 18 -2.53 -4.69 0.89
C THR A 18 -1.31 -5.01 1.73
N LEU A 19 -1.28 -4.49 2.95
CA LEU A 19 -0.11 -4.50 3.83
C LEU A 19 -0.33 -5.39 5.05
N ASP A 20 0.75 -5.98 5.53
CA ASP A 20 0.75 -6.77 6.76
C ASP A 20 0.81 -5.87 8.00
N VAL A 21 -0.25 -5.06 8.18
CA VAL A 21 -0.44 -4.18 9.32
C VAL A 21 -1.93 -3.91 9.53
N ALA A 22 -2.35 -3.86 10.78
CA ALA A 22 -3.72 -3.50 11.13
C ALA A 22 -4.03 -2.05 10.73
N VAL A 23 -5.24 -1.82 10.23
CA VAL A 23 -5.70 -0.50 9.80
C VAL A 23 -5.66 0.56 10.91
N THR A 24 -5.92 0.15 12.15
CA THR A 24 -5.96 1.05 13.32
C THR A 24 -4.62 1.68 13.62
N ASP A 25 -3.54 1.04 13.16
CA ASP A 25 -2.18 1.43 13.46
C ASP A 25 -1.58 2.24 12.29
N MET A 26 -2.39 2.60 11.29
CA MET A 26 -1.91 3.21 10.06
C MET A 26 -2.09 4.73 10.01
N PRO A 27 -0.98 5.50 9.98
CA PRO A 27 -1.02 6.93 9.70
C PRO A 27 -1.44 7.21 8.25
N THR A 28 -1.83 8.44 7.97
CA THR A 28 -1.93 8.94 6.60
C THR A 28 -0.54 9.14 6.01
N TYR A 29 -0.34 8.68 4.77
CA TYR A 29 0.88 8.82 4.00
C TYR A 29 0.56 9.36 2.60
N THR A 30 1.47 10.12 2.01
CA THR A 30 1.27 10.77 0.69
C THR A 30 2.08 10.11 -0.42
N ALA A 31 3.16 9.40 -0.07
CA ALA A 31 4.03 8.74 -1.03
C ALA A 31 4.51 7.37 -0.54
N ALA A 32 5.00 6.58 -1.47
CA ALA A 32 5.55 5.26 -1.21
C ALA A 32 6.80 5.00 -2.07
N ILE A 33 7.76 4.23 -1.55
CA ILE A 33 8.97 3.81 -2.25
C ILE A 33 9.03 2.27 -2.25
N ASP A 34 9.38 1.66 -3.37
CA ASP A 34 9.67 0.22 -3.43
C ASP A 34 11.13 -0.11 -3.08
N ALA A 35 11.50 -1.39 -3.18
CA ALA A 35 12.85 -1.84 -2.87
C ALA A 35 13.92 -1.33 -3.87
N ASP A 36 13.51 -0.95 -5.08
CA ASP A 36 14.39 -0.45 -6.13
C ASP A 36 14.55 1.09 -6.08
N GLY A 37 13.82 1.76 -5.18
CA GLY A 37 13.84 3.21 -5.02
C GLY A 37 12.83 3.95 -5.88
N ASN A 38 11.89 3.26 -6.54
CA ASN A 38 10.86 3.91 -7.34
C ASN A 38 9.82 4.59 -6.43
N LEU A 39 9.53 5.85 -6.72
CA LEU A 39 8.55 6.64 -5.99
C LEU A 39 7.15 6.50 -6.60
N PHE A 40 6.16 6.27 -5.74
CA PHE A 40 4.75 6.16 -6.08
C PHE A 40 3.96 7.18 -5.26
N LYS A 41 2.94 7.78 -5.87
CA LYS A 41 2.00 8.64 -5.15
C LYS A 41 0.90 7.80 -4.50
N VAL A 42 0.65 8.01 -3.22
CA VAL A 42 -0.50 7.41 -2.53
C VAL A 42 -1.74 8.24 -2.85
N LEU A 43 -2.74 7.61 -3.49
CA LEU A 43 -3.97 8.27 -3.91
C LEU A 43 -5.04 8.24 -2.81
N ARG A 44 -5.19 7.10 -2.15
CA ARG A 44 -6.14 6.90 -1.05
C ARG A 44 -5.82 5.63 -0.29
N PHE A 45 -6.28 5.56 0.95
CA PHE A 45 -6.39 4.31 1.69
C PHE A 45 -7.69 3.60 1.30
N THR A 46 -7.63 2.29 1.17
CA THR A 46 -8.77 1.41 0.97
C THR A 46 -8.84 0.43 2.12
N PHE A 47 -10.06 0.09 2.55
CA PHE A 47 -10.27 -0.79 3.68
C PHE A 47 -10.99 -2.04 3.16
N PRO A 48 -10.29 -3.19 3.05
CA PRO A 48 -10.94 -4.41 2.62
C PRO A 48 -12.01 -4.78 3.66
N LYS A 49 -13.25 -4.99 3.19
CA LYS A 49 -14.39 -5.45 4.01
C LYS A 49 -14.32 -6.95 4.32
N THR A 50 -13.14 -7.51 4.54
CA THR A 50 -13.00 -8.94 4.84
C THR A 50 -13.06 -9.17 6.35
N SER A 51 -13.87 -10.14 6.76
CA SER A 51 -14.01 -10.61 8.14
C SER A 51 -12.67 -11.14 8.66
N GLY A 52 -12.03 -10.40 9.57
CA GLY A 52 -10.71 -10.66 10.14
C GLY A 52 -10.10 -9.38 10.72
N ILE A 53 -8.85 -9.40 11.19
CA ILE A 53 -8.12 -8.15 11.47
C ILE A 53 -8.00 -7.41 10.13
N PRO A 54 -8.58 -6.20 9.99
CA PRO A 54 -8.54 -5.48 8.73
C PRO A 54 -7.10 -5.04 8.46
N ASN A 55 -6.45 -5.73 7.53
CA ASN A 55 -5.18 -5.29 6.97
C ASN A 55 -5.39 -4.00 6.20
N ALA A 56 -4.44 -3.08 6.33
CA ALA A 56 -4.54 -1.82 5.63
C ALA A 56 -4.26 -1.99 4.13
N SER A 57 -5.05 -1.33 3.30
CA SER A 57 -4.80 -1.24 1.87
C SER A 57 -4.68 0.20 1.42
N LEU A 58 -3.96 0.42 0.32
CA LEU A 58 -3.77 1.73 -0.27
C LEU A 58 -3.66 1.63 -1.79
N VAL A 59 -4.08 2.69 -2.47
CA VAL A 59 -4.00 2.79 -3.91
C VAL A 59 -2.83 3.70 -4.27
N LEU A 60 -1.92 3.17 -5.07
CA LEU A 60 -0.80 3.86 -5.66
C LEU A 60 -1.12 4.32 -7.09
N GLU A 61 -0.59 5.46 -7.47
CA GLU A 61 -0.43 5.84 -8.87
C GLU A 61 0.80 5.13 -9.43
N GLY A 62 0.61 4.27 -10.43
CA GLY A 62 1.66 3.44 -11.03
C GLY A 62 1.43 1.93 -10.88
N ILE A 63 2.37 1.17 -11.44
CA ILE A 63 2.40 -0.30 -11.37
C ILE A 63 3.42 -0.71 -10.32
N TYR A 64 2.95 -1.20 -9.17
CA TYR A 64 3.79 -1.70 -8.09
C TYR A 64 3.79 -3.23 -8.09
N LYS A 65 4.99 -3.84 -7.95
CA LYS A 65 5.18 -5.31 -8.00
C LYS A 65 6.02 -5.85 -6.84
N GLY A 66 6.36 -5.01 -5.87
CA GLY A 66 7.22 -5.39 -4.75
C GLY A 66 6.50 -6.21 -3.69
N ASN A 67 7.27 -6.82 -2.80
CA ASN A 67 6.79 -7.46 -1.58
C ASN A 67 7.02 -6.60 -0.32
N ARG A 68 7.63 -5.43 -0.48
CA ARG A 68 7.97 -4.47 0.57
C ARG A 68 7.81 -3.05 0.11
N ILE A 69 7.27 -2.22 0.97
CA ILE A 69 7.01 -0.82 0.67
C ILE A 69 7.43 0.07 1.83
N GLU A 70 8.02 1.21 1.51
CA GLU A 70 8.30 2.27 2.46
C GLU A 70 7.30 3.41 2.24
N LEU A 71 6.48 3.72 3.24
CA LEU A 71 5.53 4.84 3.17
C LEU A 71 6.12 6.11 3.77
N LEU A 72 5.90 7.23 3.10
CA LEU A 72 6.41 8.55 3.43
C LEU A 72 5.25 9.52 3.64
N ASN A 73 5.41 10.41 4.62
CA ASN A 73 4.41 11.43 4.93
C ASN A 73 4.65 12.68 4.10
#